data_AF-A0A3M1CJX5-F1
#
_entry.id   AF-A0A3M1CJX5-F1
#
_cell.length_a   1.000
_cell.length_b   1.000
_cell.length_c   1.000
_cell.angle_alpha   90.00
_cell.angle_beta   90.00
_cell.angle_gamma   90.00
#
_symmetry.space_group_name_H-M   'P 1'
#
loop_
_entity.id
_entity.type
_entity.pdbx_description
1 polymer ?
#
loop_
_entity_poly.entity_id
_entity_poly.type
_entity_poly.pdbx_seq_one_letter_code
_entity_poly.pdbx_strand_id
1 'polypeptide(L)'
;MRRTVIFFIAAVACVQAAVAGEPVRIAILEFESKGGISPAQMDALADMLANEIRSRGNFKVIGKSDIRSTINLAEKKMQLGCNDDSCFAELGGALGVKWLVVGNISLFGSTYLMNLKLLDVETVEVAWSASERITGGEEKLLDALSKAAAAMVQKVFLKGKPEKGEQKRTVAVGERTEGTTTEKPKTEHAAQEQKEKPASKGVTTTPPAQKPVPVVIVGKEQVR
;
A
#
# COMPACT_ATOMS: atom_id res chain seq x y z
N MET A 1 -75.24 10.44 -17.15
CA MET A 1 -73.99 10.82 -16.45
C MET A 1 -73.47 9.58 -15.71
N ARG A 2 -72.15 9.31 -15.68
CA ARG A 2 -71.45 8.17 -15.02
C ARG A 2 -70.99 6.98 -15.91
N ARG A 3 -70.30 7.20 -17.05
CA ARG A 3 -69.56 6.09 -17.71
C ARG A 3 -68.19 6.42 -18.32
N THR A 4 -67.72 7.67 -18.30
CA THR A 4 -66.59 8.06 -19.17
C THR A 4 -65.22 8.30 -18.48
N VAL A 5 -65.06 8.00 -17.18
CA VAL A 5 -63.83 8.37 -16.44
C VAL A 5 -62.86 7.18 -16.24
N ILE A 6 -63.23 5.95 -16.63
CA ILE A 6 -62.47 4.75 -16.26
C ILE A 6 -61.34 4.40 -17.27
N PHE A 7 -61.30 5.00 -18.46
CA PHE A 7 -60.37 4.57 -19.52
C PHE A 7 -59.03 5.30 -19.63
N PHE A 8 -58.73 6.28 -18.76
CA PHE A 8 -57.50 7.08 -18.87
C PHE A 8 -56.43 6.79 -17.79
N ILE A 9 -56.62 5.79 -16.93
CA ILE A 9 -55.71 5.46 -15.81
C ILE A 9 -55.03 4.08 -16.02
N ALA A 10 -54.54 3.78 -17.23
CA ALA A 10 -54.01 2.45 -17.53
C ALA A 10 -52.67 2.40 -18.30
N ALA A 11 -51.91 3.49 -18.41
CA ALA A 11 -50.68 3.46 -19.21
C ALA A 11 -49.52 4.35 -18.69
N VAL A 12 -49.38 4.51 -17.38
CA VAL A 12 -48.12 4.98 -16.78
C VAL A 12 -47.51 3.83 -15.99
N ALA A 13 -47.17 2.75 -16.71
CA ALA A 13 -46.24 1.75 -16.22
C ALA A 13 -44.86 2.42 -16.23
N CYS A 14 -44.48 2.99 -15.08
CA CYS A 14 -43.17 3.54 -14.84
C CYS A 14 -42.14 2.42 -15.04
N VAL A 15 -41.45 2.44 -16.18
CA VAL A 15 -40.27 1.61 -16.44
C VAL A 15 -39.16 2.19 -15.56
N GLN A 16 -39.11 1.76 -14.30
CA GLN A 16 -37.96 2.01 -13.44
C GLN A 16 -36.84 1.07 -13.87
N ALA A 17 -36.06 1.52 -14.85
CA ALA A 17 -34.71 1.01 -15.03
C ALA A 17 -33.94 1.35 -13.76
N ALA A 18 -33.67 0.35 -12.93
CA ALA A 18 -32.76 0.47 -11.81
C ALA A 18 -31.39 0.87 -12.38
N VAL A 19 -31.02 2.15 -12.23
CA VAL A 19 -29.67 2.62 -12.49
C VAL A 19 -28.80 2.00 -11.41
N ALA A 20 -28.28 0.80 -11.69
CA ALA A 20 -27.17 0.25 -10.93
C ALA A 20 -26.00 1.21 -11.12
N GLY A 21 -25.54 1.84 -10.03
CA GLY A 21 -24.39 2.75 -10.07
C GLY A 21 -23.17 2.05 -10.67
N GLU A 22 -22.28 2.80 -11.29
CA GLU A 22 -21.02 2.25 -11.80
C GLU A 22 -20.20 1.63 -10.65
N PRO A 23 -19.60 0.44 -10.82
CA PRO A 23 -18.84 -0.20 -9.75
C PRO A 23 -17.65 0.66 -9.35
N VAL A 24 -17.43 0.76 -8.04
CA VAL A 24 -16.27 1.46 -7.49
C VAL A 24 -15.02 0.64 -7.79
N ARG A 25 -14.08 1.24 -8.53
CA ARG A 25 -12.84 0.59 -8.95
C ARG A 25 -11.76 0.73 -7.90
N ILE A 26 -11.22 -0.40 -7.43
CA ILE A 26 -10.22 -0.47 -6.37
C ILE A 26 -9.05 -1.34 -6.86
N ALA A 27 -7.81 -0.88 -6.75
CA ALA A 27 -6.64 -1.73 -6.94
C ALA A 27 -6.08 -2.19 -5.58
N ILE A 28 -5.65 -3.45 -5.50
CA ILE A 28 -4.90 -3.96 -4.35
C ILE A 28 -3.50 -4.29 -4.82
N LEU A 29 -2.52 -3.59 -4.25
CA LEU A 29 -1.12 -3.85 -4.55
C LEU A 29 -0.61 -5.05 -3.77
N GLU A 30 0.55 -5.54 -4.22
CA GLU A 30 1.29 -6.57 -3.49
C GLU A 30 1.62 -6.08 -2.08
N PHE A 31 1.38 -6.92 -1.09
CA PHE A 31 1.71 -6.59 0.27
C PHE A 31 3.19 -6.84 0.54
N GLU A 32 3.81 -5.92 1.28
CA GLU A 32 5.18 -6.11 1.72
C GLU A 32 5.26 -7.11 2.88
N SER A 33 6.17 -8.08 2.77
CA SER A 33 6.53 -8.97 3.87
C SER A 33 7.71 -8.43 4.66
N LYS A 34 7.64 -8.50 6.00
CA LYS A 34 8.77 -8.28 6.90
C LYS A 34 8.84 -9.42 7.91
N GLY A 35 10.03 -9.93 8.21
CA GLY A 35 10.22 -10.92 9.27
C GLY A 35 9.87 -12.38 8.92
N GLY A 36 9.97 -12.77 7.64
CA GLY A 36 9.98 -14.19 7.24
C GLY A 36 8.66 -14.77 6.72
N ILE A 37 7.68 -13.93 6.39
CA ILE A 37 6.46 -14.37 5.69
C ILE A 37 6.79 -14.56 4.20
N SER A 38 6.40 -15.68 3.60
CA SER A 38 6.74 -15.95 2.21
C SER A 38 5.95 -15.04 1.24
N PRO A 39 6.51 -14.71 0.06
CA PRO A 39 5.78 -13.95 -0.97
C PRO A 39 4.46 -14.63 -1.38
N ALA A 40 4.43 -15.97 -1.44
CA ALA A 40 3.22 -16.72 -1.76
C ALA A 40 2.12 -16.54 -0.70
N GLN A 41 2.48 -16.47 0.58
CA GLN A 41 1.51 -16.18 1.65
C GLN A 41 0.99 -14.74 1.53
N MET A 42 1.86 -13.77 1.23
CA MET A 42 1.41 -12.37 1.03
C MET A 42 0.46 -12.24 -0.16
N ASP A 43 0.74 -12.95 -1.25
CA ASP A 43 -0.13 -13.00 -2.42
C ASP A 43 -1.51 -13.60 -2.07
N ALA A 44 -1.53 -14.71 -1.33
CA ALA A 44 -2.78 -15.33 -0.87
C ALA A 44 -3.59 -14.38 0.05
N LEU A 45 -2.92 -13.61 0.91
CA LEU A 45 -3.56 -12.62 1.78
C LEU A 45 -4.14 -11.45 0.96
N ALA A 46 -3.41 -10.96 -0.04
CA ALA A 46 -3.91 -9.91 -0.94
C ALA A 46 -5.13 -10.38 -1.75
N ASP A 47 -5.10 -11.62 -2.28
CA ASP A 47 -6.23 -12.22 -3.00
C ASP A 47 -7.44 -12.45 -2.08
N MET A 48 -7.20 -12.89 -0.85
CA MET A 48 -8.26 -13.01 0.17
C MET A 48 -8.91 -11.64 0.43
N LEU A 49 -8.12 -10.58 0.62
CA LEU A 49 -8.65 -9.23 0.80
C LEU A 49 -9.46 -8.78 -0.43
N ALA A 50 -8.98 -9.07 -1.63
CA ALA A 50 -9.69 -8.75 -2.86
C ALA A 50 -11.08 -9.40 -2.91
N ASN A 51 -11.15 -10.68 -2.57
CA ASN A 51 -12.39 -11.45 -2.55
C ASN A 51 -13.36 -10.95 -1.47
N GLU A 52 -12.84 -10.62 -0.28
CA GLU A 52 -13.61 -10.00 0.80
C GLU A 52 -14.25 -8.69 0.35
N ILE A 53 -13.50 -7.80 -0.30
CA ILE A 53 -14.03 -6.52 -0.79
C ILE A 53 -15.06 -6.76 -1.90
N ARG A 54 -14.79 -7.64 -2.87
CA ARG A 54 -15.74 -7.99 -3.96
C ARG A 54 -17.07 -8.51 -3.41
N SER A 55 -17.05 -9.27 -2.31
CA SER A 55 -18.26 -9.84 -1.71
C SER A 55 -19.15 -8.82 -0.99
N ARG A 56 -18.66 -7.59 -0.74
CA ARG A 56 -19.30 -6.62 0.16
C ARG A 56 -20.05 -5.49 -0.53
N GLY A 57 -20.18 -5.52 -1.86
CA GLY A 57 -20.97 -4.54 -2.60
C GLY A 57 -20.60 -4.43 -4.07
N ASN A 58 -20.87 -3.26 -4.65
CA ASN A 58 -20.64 -2.97 -6.06
C ASN A 58 -19.19 -2.50 -6.30
N PHE A 59 -18.23 -3.40 -6.11
CA PHE A 59 -16.80 -3.13 -6.27
C PHE A 59 -16.21 -3.89 -7.46
N LYS A 60 -15.43 -3.19 -8.29
CA LYS A 60 -14.55 -3.81 -9.28
C LYS A 60 -13.13 -3.76 -8.74
N VAL A 61 -12.72 -4.86 -8.12
CA VAL A 61 -11.38 -5.00 -7.54
C VAL A 61 -10.42 -5.55 -8.59
N ILE A 62 -9.28 -4.89 -8.74
CA ILE A 62 -8.15 -5.31 -9.57
C ILE A 62 -7.04 -5.77 -8.61
N GLY A 63 -6.76 -7.07 -8.58
CA GLY A 63 -5.69 -7.66 -7.78
C GLY A 63 -4.37 -7.75 -8.54
N LYS A 64 -3.31 -8.22 -7.88
CA LYS A 64 -1.98 -8.45 -8.48
C LYS A 64 -2.03 -9.32 -9.74
N SER A 65 -2.83 -10.39 -9.71
CA SER A 65 -3.04 -11.30 -10.83
C SER A 65 -3.69 -10.59 -12.04
N ASP A 66 -4.68 -9.73 -11.78
CA ASP A 66 -5.33 -8.91 -12.81
C ASP A 66 -4.37 -7.86 -13.40
N ILE A 67 -3.55 -7.22 -12.55
CA ILE A 67 -2.51 -6.27 -12.97
C ILE A 67 -1.47 -6.96 -13.86
N ARG A 68 -1.01 -8.15 -13.48
CA ARG A 68 -0.06 -8.96 -14.26
C ARG A 68 -0.64 -9.42 -15.60
N SER A 69 -1.96 -9.59 -15.69
CA SER A 69 -2.61 -9.91 -16.97
C SER A 69 -2.80 -8.69 -17.88
N THR A 70 -2.79 -7.48 -17.31
CA THR A 70 -2.96 -6.21 -18.02
C THR A 70 -1.58 -5.58 -18.25
N ILE A 71 -0.78 -6.29 -19.03
CA ILE A 71 0.65 -6.02 -19.29
C ILE A 71 0.76 -4.77 -20.15
N ASN A 72 1.53 -3.76 -19.69
CA ASN A 72 2.39 -2.89 -20.52
C ASN A 72 3.04 -1.76 -19.72
N LEU A 73 2.29 -1.09 -18.81
CA LEU A 73 2.78 0.08 -18.07
C LEU A 73 2.84 -0.12 -16.55
N ALA A 74 1.85 -0.80 -15.96
CA ALA A 74 1.78 -1.03 -14.53
C ALA A 74 2.92 -1.93 -14.01
N GLU A 75 3.23 -3.03 -14.72
CA GLU A 75 4.33 -3.93 -14.35
C GLU A 75 5.69 -3.23 -14.34
N LYS A 76 5.96 -2.37 -15.33
CA LYS A 76 7.21 -1.59 -15.39
C LYS A 76 7.34 -0.70 -14.16
N LYS A 77 6.26 -0.04 -13.72
CA LYS A 77 6.28 0.82 -12.53
C LYS A 77 6.41 0.02 -11.24
N MET A 78 5.73 -1.12 -11.13
CA MET A 78 5.84 -2.00 -9.96
C MET A 78 7.23 -2.62 -9.83
N GLN A 79 7.86 -3.06 -10.92
CA GLN A 79 9.23 -3.58 -10.92
C GLN A 79 10.27 -2.53 -10.49
N LEU A 80 9.96 -1.24 -10.65
CA LEU A 80 10.85 -0.14 -10.28
C LEU A 80 10.74 0.30 -8.80
N GLY A 81 9.91 -0.38 -7.98
CA GLY A 81 9.82 -0.07 -6.54
C GLY A 81 8.94 1.14 -6.24
N CYS A 82 7.71 1.11 -6.73
CA CYS A 82 6.69 2.14 -6.57
C CYS A 82 6.18 2.25 -5.13
N ASN A 83 6.85 3.05 -4.29
CA ASN A 83 6.58 3.09 -2.84
C ASN A 83 6.22 4.50 -2.33
N ASP A 84 6.01 5.47 -3.22
CA ASP A 84 5.70 6.85 -2.88
C ASP A 84 4.35 7.31 -3.44
N ASP A 85 3.86 8.40 -2.85
CA ASP A 85 2.57 9.05 -3.13
C ASP A 85 2.41 9.39 -4.62
N SER A 86 3.44 9.94 -5.26
CA SER A 86 3.43 10.24 -6.70
C SER A 86 3.28 8.99 -7.56
N CYS A 87 3.95 7.90 -7.16
CA CYS A 87 3.89 6.66 -7.91
C CYS A 87 2.53 5.98 -7.78
N PHE A 88 1.89 6.05 -6.61
CA PHE A 88 0.52 5.54 -6.43
C PHE A 88 -0.51 6.32 -7.28
N ALA A 89 -0.38 7.64 -7.37
CA ALA A 89 -1.26 8.46 -8.22
C ALA A 89 -1.14 8.06 -9.70
N GLU A 90 0.08 7.93 -10.19
CA GLU A 90 0.32 7.52 -11.58
C GLU A 90 -0.11 6.08 -11.87
N LEU A 91 0.12 5.16 -10.93
CA LEU A 91 -0.28 3.77 -11.05
C LEU A 91 -1.82 3.65 -11.03
N GLY A 92 -2.48 4.36 -10.14
CA GLY A 92 -3.93 4.40 -10.04
C GLY A 92 -4.57 4.97 -11.31
N GLY A 93 -4.00 6.05 -11.86
CA GLY A 93 -4.41 6.62 -13.14
C GLY A 93 -4.24 5.64 -14.31
N ALA A 94 -3.13 4.92 -14.38
CA ALA A 94 -2.88 3.91 -15.41
C ALA A 94 -3.83 2.71 -15.32
N LEU A 95 -4.24 2.32 -14.11
CA LEU A 95 -5.22 1.25 -13.86
C LEU A 95 -6.68 1.75 -13.94
N GLY A 96 -6.88 3.06 -14.04
CA GLY A 96 -8.19 3.70 -14.03
C GLY A 96 -8.97 3.50 -12.73
N VAL A 97 -8.29 3.29 -11.59
CA VAL A 97 -8.92 3.06 -10.28
C VAL A 97 -9.04 4.35 -9.50
N LYS A 98 -10.09 4.48 -8.69
CA LYS A 98 -10.25 5.61 -7.76
C LYS A 98 -9.48 5.38 -6.46
N TRP A 99 -9.43 4.12 -6.03
CA TRP A 99 -8.88 3.75 -4.74
C TRP A 99 -7.76 2.73 -4.91
N LEU A 100 -6.75 2.87 -4.05
CA LEU A 100 -5.61 1.98 -4.03
C LEU A 100 -5.38 1.48 -2.60
N VAL A 101 -5.28 0.16 -2.45
CA VAL A 101 -4.97 -0.49 -1.17
C VAL A 101 -3.51 -0.89 -1.16
N VAL A 102 -2.79 -0.43 -0.14
CA VAL A 102 -1.43 -0.88 0.17
C VAL A 102 -1.39 -1.50 1.55
N GLY A 103 -0.48 -2.45 1.74
CA GLY A 103 -0.37 -3.16 3.00
C GLY A 103 1.02 -3.72 3.24
N ASN A 104 1.34 -3.91 4.51
CA ASN A 104 2.46 -4.73 4.91
C ASN A 104 2.08 -5.60 6.11
N ILE A 105 2.70 -6.76 6.18
CA ILE A 105 2.54 -7.67 7.30
C ILE A 105 3.94 -8.05 7.79
N SER A 106 4.16 -7.82 9.08
CA SER A 106 5.43 -8.08 9.74
C SER A 106 5.27 -9.17 10.78
N LEU A 107 6.18 -10.13 10.85
CA LEU A 107 6.21 -11.15 11.89
C LEU A 107 7.30 -10.86 12.93
N PHE A 108 6.92 -10.84 14.20
CA PHE A 108 7.78 -10.65 15.36
C PHE A 108 7.61 -11.81 16.33
N GLY A 109 8.51 -12.80 16.25
CA GLY A 109 8.36 -14.04 17.01
C GLY A 109 7.09 -14.78 16.59
N SER A 110 6.06 -14.78 17.45
CA SER A 110 4.73 -15.37 17.19
C SER A 110 3.63 -14.33 16.96
N THR A 111 3.99 -13.06 16.83
CA THR A 111 3.04 -11.94 16.72
C THR A 111 3.12 -11.31 15.34
N TYR A 112 1.99 -11.22 14.65
CA TYR A 112 1.88 -10.47 13.41
C TYR A 112 1.55 -9.00 13.71
N LEU A 113 2.11 -8.10 12.91
CA LEU A 113 1.71 -6.70 12.83
C LEU A 113 1.22 -6.45 11.40
N MET A 114 -0.08 -6.26 11.25
CA MET A 114 -0.73 -5.97 9.98
C MET A 114 -0.96 -4.47 9.86
N ASN A 115 -0.51 -3.87 8.77
CA ASN A 115 -0.79 -2.49 8.42
C ASN A 115 -1.46 -2.44 7.04
N LEU A 116 -2.60 -1.76 6.96
CA LEU A 116 -3.34 -1.56 5.71
C LEU A 116 -3.67 -0.08 5.56
N LYS A 117 -3.63 0.42 4.32
CA LYS A 117 -4.06 1.78 3.97
C LYS A 117 -4.89 1.74 2.69
N LEU A 118 -5.92 2.59 2.65
CA LEU A 118 -6.70 2.92 1.47
C LEU A 118 -6.37 4.36 1.09
N LEU A 119 -5.90 4.55 -0.13
CA LEU A 119 -5.48 5.83 -0.71
C LEU A 119 -6.51 6.27 -1.76
N ASP A 120 -6.92 7.54 -1.74
CA ASP A 120 -7.58 8.16 -2.88
C ASP A 120 -6.51 8.53 -3.91
N VAL A 121 -6.62 8.01 -5.12
CA VAL A 121 -5.64 8.22 -6.20
C VAL A 121 -5.63 9.67 -6.68
N GLU A 122 -6.77 10.36 -6.61
CA GLU A 122 -6.92 11.73 -7.12
C GLU A 122 -6.30 12.76 -6.16
N THR A 123 -6.52 12.59 -4.86
CA THR A 123 -6.02 13.51 -3.83
C THR A 123 -4.70 13.06 -3.22
N VAL A 124 -4.33 11.80 -3.41
CA VAL A 124 -3.15 11.16 -2.81
C VAL A 124 -3.21 11.17 -1.27
N GLU A 125 -4.43 11.15 -0.72
CA GLU A 125 -4.65 11.13 0.73
C GLU A 125 -5.06 9.73 1.22
N VAL A 126 -4.69 9.42 2.46
CA VAL A 126 -5.12 8.20 3.14
C VAL A 126 -6.56 8.36 3.64
N ALA A 127 -7.53 7.81 2.91
CA ALA A 127 -8.93 7.81 3.34
C ALA A 127 -9.20 6.83 4.50
N TRP A 128 -8.42 5.77 4.61
CA TRP A 128 -8.55 4.82 5.70
C TRP A 128 -7.23 4.10 6.00
N SER A 129 -7.00 3.77 7.26
CA SER A 129 -5.90 2.87 7.64
C SER A 129 -6.26 2.03 8.85
N ALA A 130 -5.62 0.88 8.96
CA ALA A 130 -5.62 0.03 10.13
C ALA A 130 -4.20 -0.44 10.44
N SER A 131 -3.90 -0.51 11.73
CA SER A 131 -2.68 -1.13 12.26
C SER A 131 -3.09 -2.00 13.43
N GLU A 132 -2.92 -3.31 13.29
CA GLU A 132 -3.36 -4.28 14.29
C GLU A 132 -2.24 -5.23 14.63
N ARG A 133 -2.09 -5.50 15.93
CA ARG A 133 -1.21 -6.54 16.45
C ARG A 133 -2.03 -7.80 16.64
N ILE A 134 -1.65 -8.87 15.96
CA ILE A 134 -2.35 -10.14 15.98
C ILE A 134 -1.48 -11.21 16.66
N THR A 135 -2.04 -11.83 17.68
CA THR A 135 -1.50 -13.02 18.34
C THR A 135 -2.44 -14.20 18.12
N GLY A 136 -1.92 -15.42 18.27
CA GLY A 136 -2.71 -16.64 18.06
C GLY A 136 -2.58 -17.26 16.66
N GLY A 137 -1.51 -16.95 15.94
CA GLY A 137 -1.14 -17.63 14.69
C GLY A 137 -1.86 -17.10 13.44
N GLU A 138 -1.71 -17.83 12.35
CA GLU A 138 -2.20 -17.44 11.02
C GLU A 138 -3.73 -17.35 10.94
N GLU A 139 -4.46 -18.23 11.65
CA GLU A 139 -5.94 -18.17 11.68
C GLU A 139 -6.45 -16.80 12.15
N LYS A 140 -5.85 -16.25 13.21
CA LYS A 140 -6.22 -14.93 13.73
C LYS A 140 -5.83 -13.80 12.78
N LEU A 141 -4.79 -14.00 11.97
CA LEU A 141 -4.41 -13.05 10.92
C LEU A 141 -5.46 -13.02 9.81
N LEU A 142 -5.98 -14.18 9.38
CA LEU A 142 -7.06 -14.26 8.39
C LEU A 142 -8.34 -13.61 8.93
N ASP A 143 -8.70 -13.88 10.19
CA ASP A 143 -9.84 -13.24 10.86
C ASP A 143 -9.69 -11.72 10.90
N ALA A 144 -8.50 -11.23 11.28
CA ALA A 144 -8.22 -9.80 11.36
C ALA A 144 -8.28 -9.14 9.98
N LEU A 145 -7.79 -9.80 8.94
CA LEU A 145 -7.84 -9.30 7.57
C LEU A 145 -9.29 -9.18 7.06
N SER A 146 -10.13 -10.19 7.30
CA SER A 146 -11.56 -10.13 6.94
C SER A 146 -12.29 -9.01 7.69
N LYS A 147 -12.01 -8.85 8.99
CA LYS A 147 -12.55 -7.73 9.79
C LYS A 147 -12.08 -6.37 9.29
N ALA A 148 -10.80 -6.25 8.92
CA ALA A 148 -10.25 -5.04 8.36
C ALA A 148 -10.90 -4.67 7.02
N ALA A 149 -11.14 -5.66 6.15
CA ALA A 149 -11.90 -5.48 4.90
C ALA A 149 -13.32 -4.95 5.17
N ALA A 150 -14.02 -5.58 6.13
CA ALA A 150 -15.35 -5.15 6.55
C ALA A 150 -15.34 -3.71 7.05
N ALA A 151 -14.40 -3.38 7.94
CA ALA A 151 -14.27 -2.05 8.53
C ALA A 151 -13.94 -0.97 7.49
N MET A 152 -13.04 -1.27 6.55
CA MET A 152 -12.70 -0.39 5.42
C MET A 152 -13.94 -0.12 4.58
N VAL A 153 -14.63 -1.18 4.14
CA VAL A 153 -15.84 -1.06 3.30
C VAL A 153 -16.92 -0.26 4.03
N GLN A 154 -17.17 -0.61 5.29
CA GLN A 154 -18.17 0.04 6.11
C GLN A 154 -17.87 1.53 6.32
N LYS A 155 -16.63 1.88 6.67
CA LYS A 155 -16.25 3.26 7.04
C LYS A 155 -16.15 4.19 5.84
N VAL A 156 -15.58 3.72 4.73
CA VAL A 156 -15.31 4.57 3.56
C VAL A 156 -16.50 4.61 2.62
N PHE A 157 -17.18 3.48 2.40
CA PHE A 157 -18.18 3.36 1.33
C PHE A 157 -19.62 3.28 1.84
N LEU A 158 -19.86 2.91 3.11
CA LEU A 158 -21.22 2.72 3.64
C LEU A 158 -21.61 3.68 4.78
N LYS A 159 -20.67 4.33 5.48
CA LYS A 159 -20.96 5.15 6.66
C LYS A 159 -20.78 6.66 6.42
N GLY A 160 -21.92 7.30 6.24
CA GLY A 160 -22.30 8.55 6.92
C GLY A 160 -22.92 8.31 8.32
N LYS A 161 -22.49 7.28 9.06
CA LYS A 161 -22.87 7.06 10.47
C LYS A 161 -21.66 6.64 11.30
N PRO A 162 -21.24 7.40 12.32
CA PRO A 162 -20.03 7.16 13.06
C PRO A 162 -20.18 5.95 13.98
N GLU A 163 -19.14 5.13 14.07
CA GLU A 163 -18.95 4.26 15.22
C GLU A 163 -17.51 4.42 15.70
N LYS A 164 -17.43 4.91 16.95
CA LYS A 164 -16.25 5.32 17.69
C LYS A 164 -15.34 4.13 18.00
N GLY A 165 -14.05 4.43 18.16
CA GLY A 165 -12.99 3.52 18.61
C GLY A 165 -11.66 3.98 18.00
N GLU A 166 -11.31 5.25 18.18
CA GLU A 166 -10.40 5.72 19.24
C GLU A 166 -8.99 5.13 19.10
N GLN A 167 -8.20 5.87 18.35
CA GLN A 167 -6.77 5.75 18.20
C GLN A 167 -6.12 6.54 19.33
N LYS A 168 -5.55 5.86 20.32
CA LYS A 168 -4.65 6.50 21.29
C LYS A 168 -3.52 5.56 21.66
N ARG A 169 -2.37 5.79 21.04
CA ARG A 169 -1.06 5.59 21.67
C ARG A 169 -0.04 6.53 21.02
N THR A 170 -0.08 7.75 21.53
CA THR A 170 1.07 8.65 21.69
C THR A 170 2.21 7.87 22.33
N VAL A 171 3.34 7.72 21.64
CA VAL A 171 4.63 7.50 22.31
C VAL A 171 5.26 8.87 22.42
N ALA A 172 5.05 9.48 23.59
CA ALA A 172 5.87 10.59 24.04
C ALA A 172 7.22 9.98 24.45
N VAL A 173 8.27 10.28 23.69
CA VAL A 173 9.64 10.20 24.22
C VAL A 173 9.85 11.50 24.97
N GLY A 174 9.90 11.39 26.30
CA GLY A 174 10.07 12.52 27.20
C GLY A 174 11.44 13.18 27.02
N GLU A 175 11.39 14.51 26.97
CA GLU A 175 12.47 15.39 27.41
C GLU A 175 12.97 14.98 28.80
N ARG A 176 14.30 14.97 28.96
CA ARG A 176 14.95 15.28 30.23
C ARG A 176 15.65 16.63 30.06
N THR A 177 15.34 17.51 31.00
CA THR A 177 15.78 18.89 31.15
C THR A 177 17.16 19.01 31.81
N GLU A 178 17.92 19.98 31.29
CA GLU A 178 18.67 21.06 31.99
C GLU A 178 19.91 20.84 32.88
N GLY A 179 20.83 21.81 32.73
CA GLY A 179 21.96 22.17 33.60
C GLY A 179 23.17 22.68 32.78
N THR A 180 23.18 23.89 32.19
CA THR A 180 23.52 25.23 32.74
C THR A 180 24.98 25.40 33.22
N THR A 181 25.80 26.20 32.51
CA THR A 181 26.40 27.49 32.95
C THR A 181 27.51 27.98 31.99
N THR A 182 27.25 29.15 31.39
CA THR A 182 28.11 30.34 31.13
C THR A 182 29.63 30.25 31.39
N GLU A 183 30.46 30.69 30.42
CA GLU A 183 31.32 31.91 30.52
C GLU A 183 32.35 32.00 29.37
N LYS A 184 32.51 33.20 28.80
CA LYS A 184 33.53 33.58 27.79
C LYS A 184 34.36 34.71 28.40
N PRO A 185 35.70 34.69 28.25
CA PRO A 185 36.35 35.86 27.64
C PRO A 185 37.47 35.52 26.62
N LYS A 186 37.70 36.49 25.73
CA LYS A 186 38.86 36.64 24.81
C LYS A 186 40.18 36.72 25.63
N THR A 187 41.37 36.42 25.11
CA THR A 187 42.23 37.30 24.25
C THR A 187 43.54 36.52 24.04
N GLU A 188 43.89 36.11 22.82
CA GLU A 188 44.93 36.71 21.94
C GLU A 188 46.40 36.42 22.32
N HIS A 189 47.07 35.67 21.44
CA HIS A 189 48.44 35.83 20.94
C HIS A 189 48.76 34.61 20.09
N ALA A 190 49.50 34.61 18.99
CA ALA A 190 49.95 35.55 17.98
C ALA A 190 50.89 34.69 17.09
N ALA A 191 50.90 34.91 15.77
CA ALA A 191 51.99 34.57 14.82
C ALA A 191 52.32 33.06 14.59
N GLN A 192 52.75 32.57 13.42
CA GLN A 192 53.00 33.10 12.08
C GLN A 192 53.15 31.91 11.12
N GLU A 193 52.47 31.99 9.98
CA GLU A 193 52.85 31.65 8.60
C GLU A 193 54.15 30.84 8.30
N GLN A 194 54.07 29.73 7.54
CA GLN A 194 54.47 29.64 6.11
C GLN A 194 54.62 28.21 5.55
N LYS A 195 54.19 28.06 4.29
CA LYS A 195 54.53 27.05 3.24
C LYS A 195 54.05 25.61 3.50
N GLU A 196 53.43 24.87 2.57
CA GLU A 196 53.62 24.76 1.12
C GLU A 196 52.40 24.00 0.50
N LYS A 197 51.93 24.42 -0.68
CA LYS A 197 51.08 23.63 -1.61
C LYS A 197 52.03 22.72 -2.45
N PRO A 198 51.62 21.68 -3.23
CA PRO A 198 50.27 21.23 -3.55
C PRO A 198 50.09 19.68 -3.68
N ALA A 199 48.88 19.32 -4.13
CA ALA A 199 48.57 18.22 -5.06
C ALA A 199 48.01 16.88 -4.50
N SER A 200 46.74 16.66 -4.89
CA SER A 200 46.26 15.47 -5.60
C SER A 200 46.30 14.12 -4.86
N LYS A 201 45.11 13.59 -4.57
CA LYS A 201 44.57 12.40 -5.26
C LYS A 201 43.14 12.10 -4.79
N GLY A 202 42.22 12.11 -5.75
CA GLY A 202 40.89 11.50 -5.56
C GLY A 202 41.04 10.00 -5.40
N VAL A 203 40.34 9.44 -4.42
CA VAL A 203 40.17 8.00 -4.27
C VAL A 203 38.75 7.66 -4.72
N THR A 204 38.66 7.25 -5.97
CA THR A 204 37.52 6.52 -6.53
C THR A 204 37.60 5.10 -6.00
N THR A 205 36.68 4.67 -5.14
CA THR A 205 36.57 3.26 -4.74
C THR A 205 35.64 2.53 -5.70
N THR A 206 36.25 1.87 -6.69
CA THR A 206 35.62 0.86 -7.57
C THR A 206 35.35 -0.43 -6.77
N PRO A 207 34.14 -1.01 -6.82
CA PRO A 207 33.84 -2.32 -6.22
C PRO A 207 34.51 -3.49 -6.97
N PRO A 208 34.91 -4.58 -6.30
CA PRO A 208 35.58 -5.71 -6.95
C PRO A 208 34.61 -6.57 -7.79
N ALA A 209 35.07 -6.93 -8.99
CA ALA A 209 34.40 -7.78 -9.95
C ALA A 209 34.18 -9.21 -9.42
N GLN A 210 32.94 -9.69 -9.49
CA GLN A 210 32.58 -11.10 -9.29
C GLN A 210 32.99 -11.91 -10.53
N LYS A 211 33.66 -13.04 -10.28
CA LYS A 211 34.04 -14.02 -11.31
C LYS A 211 32.79 -14.78 -11.82
N PRO A 212 32.69 -15.09 -13.12
CA PRO A 212 31.55 -15.83 -13.66
C PRO A 212 31.59 -17.32 -13.26
N VAL A 213 30.43 -17.83 -12.86
CA VAL A 213 30.15 -19.25 -12.59
C VAL A 213 29.99 -19.99 -13.93
N PRO A 214 30.60 -21.17 -14.14
CA PRO A 214 30.46 -21.91 -15.40
C PRO A 214 29.06 -22.53 -15.53
N VAL A 215 28.41 -22.26 -16.66
CA VAL A 215 27.15 -22.88 -17.09
C VAL A 215 27.47 -24.29 -17.60
N VAL A 216 26.91 -25.30 -16.92
CA VAL A 216 26.95 -26.71 -17.35
C VAL A 216 25.93 -26.89 -18.48
N ILE A 217 26.40 -27.10 -19.70
CA ILE A 217 25.57 -27.48 -20.85
C ILE A 217 25.34 -28.99 -20.79
N VAL A 218 24.10 -29.38 -20.49
CA VAL A 218 23.61 -30.76 -20.61
C VAL A 218 23.40 -31.07 -22.08
N GLY A 219 24.23 -31.96 -22.64
CA GLY A 219 24.14 -32.43 -24.02
C GLY A 219 22.86 -33.26 -24.23
N LYS A 220 22.07 -32.87 -25.23
CA LYS A 220 21.00 -33.69 -25.79
C LYS A 220 21.56 -34.63 -26.85
N GLU A 221 21.42 -35.92 -26.57
CA GLU A 221 21.13 -37.05 -27.46
C GLU A 221 21.08 -36.77 -28.98
N GLN A 222 21.99 -37.40 -29.73
CA GLN A 222 21.97 -37.46 -31.18
C GLN A 222 21.07 -38.61 -31.67
N VAL A 223 20.17 -38.28 -32.59
CA VAL A 223 19.42 -39.21 -33.44
C VAL A 223 20.21 -39.37 -34.74
N ARG A 224 20.79 -40.54 -34.98
CA ARG A 224 20.83 -41.26 -36.28
C ARG A 224 21.65 -42.54 -36.19
#